data_AF-A0A1H2QPM5-F1
#
_entry.id   AF-A0A1H2QPM5-F1
#
_cell.length_a   1.000
_cell.length_b   1.000
_cell.length_c   1.000
_cell.angle_alpha   90.00
_cell.angle_beta   90.00
_cell.angle_gamma   90.00
#
_symmetry.space_group_name_H-M   'P 1'
#
loop_
_entity.id
_entity.type
_entity.pdbx_description
1 polymer ?
#
loop_
_entity_poly.entity_id
_entity_poly.type
_entity_poly.pdbx_seq_one_letter_code
_entity_poly.pdbx_strand_id
1 'polypeptide(L)' 'MELLKSELPGVGMKYQLETKAGSNFIIVHHEDGRREIYCSDPEDQESLIFIAELEDEECMLLSSIIGGWNER' A
#
# COMPACT_ATOMS: atom_id res chain seq x y z
N MET A 1 15.20 -4.22 -2.88
CA MET A 1 13.90 -3.64 -2.53
C MET A 1 14.15 -2.79 -1.32
N GLU A 2 13.90 -1.51 -1.44
CA GLU A 2 13.97 -0.56 -0.34
C GLU A 2 12.57 -0.10 -0.02
N LEU A 3 12.28 0.06 1.27
CA LEU A 3 11.03 0.63 1.76
C LEU A 3 11.31 2.07 2.16
N LEU A 4 10.70 3.01 1.45
CA LEU A 4 10.71 4.41 1.82
C LEU A 4 9.54 4.70 2.75
N LYS A 5 9.81 5.47 3.80
CA LYS A 5 8.81 5.86 4.81
C LYS A 5 8.88 7.36 5.02
N SER A 6 7.73 8.03 5.01
CA SER A 6 7.62 9.48 5.24
C SER A 6 6.33 9.82 5.97
N GLU A 7 6.42 10.69 6.97
CA GLU A 7 5.25 11.24 7.65
C GLU A 7 4.42 12.11 6.69
N LEU A 8 3.10 12.04 6.83
CA LEU A 8 2.14 12.93 6.19
C LEU A 8 1.41 13.70 7.31
N PRO A 9 1.83 14.93 7.62
CA PRO A 9 1.27 15.70 8.74
C PRO A 9 -0.25 15.84 8.64
N GLY A 10 -0.96 15.40 9.68
CA GLY A 10 -2.43 15.44 9.75
C GLY A 10 -3.16 14.38 8.92
N VAL A 11 -2.43 13.42 8.34
CA VAL A 11 -2.97 12.29 7.60
C VAL A 11 -2.48 10.98 8.21
N GLY A 12 -1.17 10.83 8.37
CA GLY A 12 -0.55 9.65 8.97
C GLY A 12 0.82 9.34 8.36
N MET A 13 1.00 8.13 7.83
CA MET A 13 2.30 7.65 7.34
C MET A 13 2.20 7.11 5.92
N LYS A 14 3.07 7.61 5.03
CA LYS A 14 3.26 7.06 3.69
C LYS A 14 4.40 6.04 3.69
N TYR A 15 4.13 4.91 3.06
CA TYR A 15 5.10 3.89 2.71
C TYR A 15 5.17 3.77 1.20
N GLN A 16 6.37 3.58 0.65
CA GLN A 16 6.56 3.39 -0.77
C GLN A 16 7.59 2.28 -1.02
N LEU A 17 7.27 1.39 -1.96
CA LEU A 17 8.17 0.31 -2.36
C LEU A 17 8.14 0.10 -3.87
N GLU A 18 9.28 -0.30 -4.42
CA GLU A 18 9.39 -0.78 -5.79
C GLU A 18 9.65 -2.29 -5.81
N THR A 19 8.81 -3.00 -6.54
CA THR A 19 8.98 -4.44 -6.74
C THR A 19 10.11 -4.73 -7.72
N LYS A 20 10.67 -5.94 -7.68
CA LYS A 20 11.66 -6.37 -8.66
C LYS A 20 11.13 -6.38 -10.10
N ALA A 21 9.80 -6.43 -10.27
CA ALA A 21 9.13 -6.37 -11.56
C ALA A 21 8.89 -4.93 -12.06
N GLY A 22 9.30 -3.91 -11.30
CA GLY A 22 9.16 -2.50 -11.67
C GLY A 22 7.86 -1.83 -11.22
N SER A 23 6.92 -2.56 -10.59
CA SER A 23 5.73 -1.93 -10.02
C SER A 23 6.10 -1.11 -8.78
N ASN A 24 5.65 0.14 -8.75
CA ASN A 24 5.75 1.03 -7.59
C ASN A 24 4.41 1.03 -6.84
N PHE A 25 4.46 0.72 -5.54
CA PHE A 25 3.32 0.79 -4.65
C PHE A 25 3.50 1.89 -3.62
N ILE A 26 2.44 2.64 -3.38
CA ILE A 26 2.33 3.61 -2.30
C ILE A 26 1.20 3.16 -1.37
N ILE A 27 1.48 3.13 -0.08
CA ILE A 27 0.50 2.80 0.95
C ILE A 27 0.45 3.95 1.94
N VAL A 28 -0.73 4.51 2.16
CA VAL A 28 -0.98 5.54 3.18
C VAL A 28 -1.69 4.88 4.34
N HIS A 29 -1.09 4.91 5.53
CA HIS A 29 -1.73 4.53 6.78
C HIS A 29 -2.23 5.80 7.46
N HIS A 30 -3.55 5.97 7.50
CA HIS A 30 -4.22 7.09 8.13
C HIS A 30 -4.22 6.96 9.65
N GLU A 31 -4.27 8.10 10.35
CA GLU A 31 -4.35 8.14 11.83
C GLU A 31 -5.66 7.51 12.37
N ASP A 32 -6.70 7.43 11.55
CA ASP A 32 -8.00 6.81 11.88
C ASP A 32 -8.04 5.29 11.68
N GLY A 33 -6.91 4.67 11.29
CA GLY A 33 -6.78 3.23 11.09
C GLY A 33 -6.99 2.76 9.64
N ARG A 34 -7.50 3.63 8.75
CA ARG A 34 -7.71 3.27 7.33
C ARG A 34 -6.40 3.22 6.56
N ARG A 35 -6.29 2.32 5.59
CA ARG A 35 -5.13 2.22 4.69
C ARG A 35 -5.59 2.42 3.25
N GLU A 36 -4.92 3.29 2.51
CA GLU A 36 -5.11 3.44 1.07
C GLU A 36 -3.91 2.86 0.32
N ILE A 37 -4.17 2.16 -0.77
CA ILE A 37 -3.16 1.58 -1.65
C ILE A 37 -3.26 2.23 -3.02
N TYR A 38 -2.10 2.62 -3.54
CA TYR A 38 -1.94 3.17 -4.88
C TYR A 38 -0.82 2.44 -5.61
N CYS A 39 -0.89 2.43 -6.94
CA CYS A 39 0.26 2.13 -7.79
C CYS A 39 0.51 3.24 -8.80
N SER A 40 1.72 3.31 -9.33
CA SER A 40 2.00 4.19 -10.49
C SER A 40 1.26 3.70 -11.73
N ASP A 41 0.72 4.62 -12.51
CA ASP A 41 0.17 4.30 -13.83
C ASP A 41 1.32 3.83 -14.76
N PRO A 42 1.21 2.64 -15.40
CA PRO A 42 2.21 2.17 -16.35
C PRO A 42 2.42 3.10 -17.55
N GLU A 43 1.40 3.85 -17.94
CA GLU A 43 1.43 4.77 -19.09
C GLU A 43 1.88 6.18 -18.69
N ASP A 44 1.74 6.55 -17.42
CA ASP A 44 2.17 7.84 -16.85
C ASP A 44 2.69 7.66 -15.42
N GLN A 45 4.00 7.57 -15.26
CA GLN A 45 4.62 7.30 -13.95
C GLN A 45 4.43 8.42 -12.92
N GLU A 46 4.01 9.62 -13.34
CA GLU A 46 3.67 10.73 -12.44
C GLU A 46 2.24 10.60 -11.89
N SER A 47 1.40 9.83 -12.57
CA SER A 47 0.02 9.54 -12.17
C SER A 47 -0.06 8.33 -11.24
N LEU A 48 -1.01 8.39 -10.29
CA LEU A 48 -1.30 7.31 -9.36
C LEU A 48 -2.69 6.73 -9.63
N ILE A 49 -2.75 5.41 -9.68
CA ILE A 49 -3.99 4.65 -9.72
C ILE A 49 -4.36 4.26 -8.30
N PHE A 50 -5.56 4.64 -7.87
CA PHE A 50 -6.14 4.17 -6.61
C PHE A 50 -6.55 2.70 -6.75
N ILE A 51 -6.08 1.87 -5.82
CA ILE A 51 -6.32 0.43 -5.83
C ILE A 51 -7.40 0.05 -4.83
N ALA A 52 -7.27 0.49 -3.59
CA ALA A 52 -8.19 0.16 -2.51
C ALA A 52 -8.05 1.11 -1.32
N GLU A 53 -9.13 1.24 -0.56
CA GLU A 53 -9.15 1.69 0.84
C GLU A 53 -9.55 0.48 1.69
N LEU A 54 -8.86 0.26 2.80
CA LEU A 54 -9.02 -0.91 3.66
C LEU A 54 -9.12 -0.50 5.12
N GLU A 55 -10.01 -1.14 5.86
CA GLU A 55 -10.05 -1.07 7.32
C GLU A 55 -9.07 -2.07 7.97
N ASP A 56 -8.94 -2.00 9.30
CA ASP A 56 -8.03 -2.86 10.08
C ASP A 56 -8.24 -4.36 9.81
N GLU A 57 -9.49 -4.84 9.81
CA GLU A 57 -9.82 -6.25 9.61
C GLU A 57 -9.47 -6.74 8.20
N GLU A 58 -9.76 -5.92 7.18
CA GLU A 58 -9.46 -6.23 5.78
C GLU A 58 -7.96 -6.24 5.52
N CYS A 59 -7.21 -5.32 6.13
CA CYS A 59 -5.75 -5.29 6.08
C CYS A 59 -5.17 -6.60 6.65
N MET A 60 -5.67 -7.05 7.80
CA MET A 60 -5.20 -8.29 8.43
C MET A 60 -5.49 -9.51 7.54
N LEU A 61 -6.70 -9.62 7.02
CA LEU A 61 -7.07 -10.70 6.10
C LEU A 61 -6.20 -10.68 4.84
N LEU A 62 -6.06 -9.53 4.19
CA LEU A 62 -5.23 -9.39 2.99
C LEU A 62 -3.76 -9.73 3.27
N SER A 63 -3.22 -9.29 4.42
CA SER A 63 -1.84 -9.60 4.82
C SER A 63 -1.62 -11.11 4.99
N SER A 64 -2.62 -11.84 5.51
CA SER A 64 -2.55 -13.30 5.62
C SER A 64 -2.52 -13.96 4.25
N ILE A 65 -3.42 -13.56 3.33
CA ILE A 65 -3.48 -14.09 1.96
C ILE A 65 -2.15 -13.83 1.24
N ILE A 66 -1.64 -12.59 1.27
CA ILE A 66 -0.36 -12.22 0.66
C ILE A 66 0.80 -12.98 1.32
N GLY A 67 0.75 -13.18 2.63
CA GLY A 67 1.73 -13.95 3.40
C GLY A 67 1.73 -15.45 3.11
N GLY A 68 0.86 -15.93 2.21
CA GLY A 68 0.75 -17.34 1.84
C GLY A 68 -0.12 -18.14 2.79
N TRP A 69 -1.23 -17.57 3.27
CA TRP A 69 -2.22 -18.30 4.05
C TRP A 69 -2.65 -19.56 3.30
N ASN A 70 -2.35 -20.72 3.89
CA ASN A 70 -2.79 -22.01 3.40
C ASN A 70 -4.08 -22.40 4.13
N GLU A 71 -5.19 -22.42 3.41
CA GLU A 71 -6.33 -23.25 3.79
C GLU A 71 -5.87 -24.71 3.70
N ARG A 72 -5.82 -25.40 4.84
CA ARG A 72 -5.73 -26.85 4.86
C ARG A 72 -7.12 -27.43 4.82
#